data_AF-A0A261CI94-F1
#
_entry.id   AF-A0A261CI94-F1
#
_cell.length_a   1.000
_cell.length_b   1.000
_cell.length_c   1.000
_cell.angle_alpha   90.00
_cell.angle_beta   90.00
_cell.angle_gamma   90.00
#
_symmetry.space_group_name_H-M   'P 1'
#
loop_
_entity.id
_entity.type
_entity.pdbx_description
1 polymer ?
#
loop_
_entity_poly.entity_id
_entity_poly.type
_entity_poly.pdbx_seq_one_letter_code
_entity_poly.pdbx_strand_id
1 'polypeptide(L)'
;MRFQLCLFIIYINTAVSIPIYADDIVQKQMSTIKTVAHTRNFTKLLTLVSESVFEFENWDTVREALEHSNLLVIDTKFRHPGIVAKVIVNGERLSDMAFTRDENSSTGWILSRAGFLECLLDNASESFCIED
;
A
#
# COMPACT_ATOMS: atom_id res chain seq x y z
N MET A 1 -57.86 37.23 -9.43
CA MET A 1 -56.99 36.08 -9.07
C MET A 1 -55.55 36.45 -9.36
N ARG A 2 -54.70 36.57 -8.35
CA ARG A 2 -53.25 36.80 -8.52
C ARG A 2 -52.54 35.46 -8.39
N PHE A 3 -51.89 35.01 -9.47
CA PHE A 3 -51.08 33.79 -9.50
C PHE A 3 -49.65 34.18 -9.11
N GLN A 4 -49.21 33.85 -7.90
CA GLN A 4 -47.80 33.97 -7.50
C GLN A 4 -47.06 32.72 -7.97
N LEU A 5 -46.10 32.92 -8.88
CA LEU A 5 -45.19 31.88 -9.34
C LEU A 5 -43.98 31.83 -8.37
N CYS A 6 -43.91 30.82 -7.52
CA CYS A 6 -42.75 30.58 -6.67
C CYS A 6 -41.66 29.87 -7.49
N LEU A 7 -40.57 30.58 -7.80
CA LEU A 7 -39.35 30.02 -8.35
C LEU A 7 -38.59 29.27 -7.26
N PHE A 8 -38.67 27.94 -7.27
CA PHE A 8 -37.79 27.09 -6.48
C PHE A 8 -36.45 26.95 -7.21
N ILE A 9 -35.41 27.60 -6.69
CA ILE A 9 -34.03 27.37 -7.13
C ILE A 9 -33.57 26.07 -6.48
N ILE A 10 -33.58 24.98 -7.26
CA ILE A 10 -33.01 23.70 -6.84
C ILE A 10 -31.49 23.82 -6.97
N TYR A 11 -30.81 23.98 -5.83
CA TYR A 11 -29.35 23.88 -5.75
C TYR A 11 -28.96 22.41 -5.95
N ILE A 12 -28.55 22.05 -7.17
CA ILE A 12 -28.00 20.74 -7.47
C ILE A 12 -26.55 20.74 -6.99
N ASN A 13 -26.29 20.17 -5.80
CA ASN A 13 -24.94 19.80 -5.39
C ASN A 13 -24.50 18.62 -6.25
N THR A 14 -23.77 18.88 -7.33
CA THR A 14 -23.11 17.83 -8.12
C THR A 14 -21.98 17.24 -7.27
N ALA A 15 -22.22 16.06 -6.68
CA ALA A 15 -21.16 15.29 -6.05
C ALA A 15 -20.19 14.81 -7.14
N VAL A 16 -19.00 15.41 -7.18
CA VAL A 16 -17.93 14.99 -8.10
C VAL A 16 -17.26 13.77 -7.48
N SER A 17 -17.47 12.60 -8.09
CA SER A 17 -16.73 11.38 -7.74
C SER A 17 -15.34 11.47 -8.36
N ILE A 18 -14.30 11.48 -7.53
CA ILE A 18 -12.90 11.40 -7.99
C ILE A 18 -12.53 9.92 -8.06
N PRO A 19 -12.07 9.41 -9.22
CA PRO A 19 -11.63 8.03 -9.32
C PRO A 19 -10.46 7.78 -8.39
N ILE A 20 -10.47 6.63 -7.72
CA ILE A 20 -9.38 6.18 -6.84
C ILE A 20 -8.67 5.04 -7.56
N TYR A 21 -7.37 5.20 -7.80
CA TYR A 21 -6.57 4.18 -8.47
C TYR A 21 -5.74 3.38 -7.46
N ALA A 22 -5.58 2.08 -7.72
CA ALA A 22 -4.89 1.17 -6.82
C ALA A 22 -3.38 1.43 -6.78
N ASP A 23 -2.79 1.82 -7.91
CA ASP A 23 -1.38 2.18 -8.05
C ASP A 23 -1.03 3.43 -7.25
N ASP A 24 -1.86 4.47 -7.31
CA ASP A 24 -1.70 5.68 -6.50
C ASP A 24 -1.64 5.36 -5.00
N ILE A 25 -2.53 4.47 -4.54
CA ILE A 25 -2.55 4.02 -3.14
C ILE A 25 -1.28 3.27 -2.79
N VAL A 26 -0.88 2.32 -3.64
CA VAL A 26 0.30 1.50 -3.43
C VAL A 26 1.56 2.36 -3.37
N GLN A 27 1.73 3.28 -4.32
CA GLN A 27 2.88 4.19 -4.36
C GLN A 27 2.93 5.08 -3.12
N LYS A 28 1.80 5.69 -2.75
CA LYS A 28 1.70 6.52 -1.54
C LYS A 28 2.02 5.73 -0.28
N GLN A 29 1.50 4.51 -0.16
CA GLN A 29 1.74 3.66 1.00
C GLN A 29 3.20 3.26 1.12
N MET A 30 3.83 2.79 0.04
CA MET A 30 5.23 2.40 0.05
C MET A 30 6.17 3.58 0.30
N SER A 31 5.89 4.76 -0.28
CA SER A 31 6.64 5.98 0.01
C SER A 31 6.57 6.36 1.49
N THR A 32 5.39 6.21 2.11
CA THR A 32 5.18 6.52 3.52
C THR A 32 5.91 5.51 4.41
N ILE A 33 5.83 4.21 4.09
CA ILE A 33 6.57 3.14 4.79
C ILE A 33 8.07 3.41 4.77
N LYS A 34 8.67 3.70 3.60
CA LYS A 34 10.10 4.00 3.46
C LYS A 34 10.51 5.19 4.32
N THR A 35 9.72 6.25 4.29
CA THR A 35 9.97 7.45 5.09
C THR A 35 9.95 7.13 6.58
N VAL A 36 8.97 6.36 7.06
CA VAL A 36 8.89 5.97 8.47
C VAL A 36 10.00 5.00 8.87
N ALA A 37 10.36 4.05 7.99
CA ALA A 37 11.47 3.12 8.22
C ALA A 37 12.81 3.84 8.46
N HIS A 38 13.04 4.96 7.77
CA HIS A 38 14.21 5.83 7.96
C HIS A 38 14.24 6.51 9.35
N THR A 39 13.06 6.79 9.94
CA THR A 39 12.97 7.47 11.25
C THR A 39 13.24 6.55 12.45
N ARG A 40 13.37 5.23 12.25
CA ARG A 40 13.47 4.21 13.32
C ARG A 40 12.34 4.26 14.36
N ASN A 41 11.21 4.90 14.03
CA ASN A 41 10.02 4.92 14.88
C ASN A 41 9.19 3.66 14.64
N PHE A 42 9.51 2.61 15.39
CA PHE A 42 8.87 1.30 15.24
C PHE A 42 7.36 1.34 15.50
N THR A 43 6.90 2.05 16.53
CA THR A 43 5.47 2.21 16.82
C THR A 43 4.72 2.79 15.63
N LYS A 44 5.33 3.77 14.94
CA LYS A 44 4.74 4.36 13.72
C LYS A 44 4.84 3.41 12.52
N LEU A 45 5.87 2.58 12.44
CA LEU A 45 6.00 1.58 11.37
C LEU A 45 4.91 0.51 11.47
N LEU A 46 4.56 0.09 12.69
CA LEU A 46 3.47 -0.86 12.96
C LEU A 46 2.07 -0.33 12.60
N THR A 47 1.90 0.98 12.41
CA THR A 47 0.64 1.52 11.87
C THR A 47 0.56 1.43 10.34
N LEU A 48 1.66 1.08 9.67
CA LEU A 48 1.78 1.02 8.20
C LEU A 48 2.09 -0.38 7.68
N VAL A 49 2.64 -1.25 8.53
CA VAL A 49 3.05 -2.62 8.21
C VAL A 49 2.50 -3.55 9.28
N SER A 50 1.81 -4.60 8.86
CA SER A 50 1.20 -5.58 9.76
C SER A 50 2.28 -6.37 10.49
N GLU A 51 1.99 -6.77 11.74
CA GLU A 51 2.87 -7.63 12.54
C GLU A 51 3.22 -8.94 11.83
N SER A 52 2.32 -9.48 10.99
CA SER A 52 2.56 -10.69 10.20
C SER A 52 3.77 -10.58 9.26
N VAL A 53 4.11 -9.37 8.82
CA VAL A 53 5.29 -9.12 7.98
C VAL A 53 6.60 -9.29 8.77
N PHE A 54 6.53 -9.20 10.10
CA PHE A 54 7.68 -9.34 10.99
C PHE A 54 7.78 -10.73 11.64
N GLU A 55 6.82 -11.64 11.42
CA GLU A 55 6.71 -12.91 12.16
C GLU A 55 7.97 -13.80 12.11
N PHE A 56 8.74 -13.72 11.02
CA PHE A 56 9.87 -14.61 10.77
C PHE A 56 11.24 -13.94 10.86
N GLU A 57 11.29 -12.63 11.07
CA GLU A 57 12.52 -11.84 10.96
C GLU A 57 12.61 -10.77 12.06
N ASN A 58 13.84 -10.36 12.38
CA ASN A 58 14.02 -9.26 13.34
C ASN A 58 13.45 -7.94 12.77
N TRP A 59 12.80 -7.16 13.61
CA TRP A 59 12.25 -5.84 13.28
C TRP A 59 13.28 -4.91 12.62
N ASP A 60 14.53 -4.92 13.07
CA ASP A 60 15.60 -4.09 12.49
C ASP A 60 15.91 -4.52 11.05
N THR A 61 15.98 -5.83 10.82
CA THR A 61 16.20 -6.45 9.50
C THR A 61 15.09 -6.07 8.53
N VAL A 62 13.83 -6.23 8.94
CA VAL A 62 12.66 -5.87 8.11
C VAL A 62 12.63 -4.36 7.84
N ARG A 63 12.91 -3.53 8.86
CA ARG A 63 12.99 -2.08 8.71
C ARG A 63 14.03 -1.68 7.67
N GLU A 64 15.24 -2.26 7.73
CA GLU A 64 16.32 -1.98 6.79
C GLU A 64 15.96 -2.41 5.37
N ALA A 65 15.34 -3.57 5.19
CA ALA A 65 14.88 -4.03 3.89
C ALA A 65 13.78 -3.11 3.33
N LEU A 66 12.82 -2.68 4.14
CA LEU A 66 11.79 -1.73 3.73
C LEU A 66 12.39 -0.38 3.31
N GLU A 67 13.32 0.14 4.10
CA GLU A 67 14.02 1.41 3.85
C GLU A 67 14.76 1.40 2.51
N HIS A 68 15.50 0.32 2.23
CA HIS A 68 16.37 0.22 1.05
C HIS A 68 15.73 -0.49 -0.14
N SER A 69 14.47 -0.94 -0.02
CA SER A 69 13.77 -1.64 -1.09
C SER A 69 13.71 -0.79 -2.37
N ASN A 70 14.14 -1.33 -3.50
CA ASN A 70 13.88 -0.73 -4.81
C ASN A 70 12.79 -1.55 -5.51
N LEU A 71 11.57 -0.99 -5.59
CA LEU A 71 10.39 -1.68 -6.08
C LEU A 71 9.81 -0.93 -7.27
N LEU A 72 9.65 -1.63 -8.39
CA LEU A 72 8.89 -1.16 -9.54
C LEU A 72 7.51 -1.82 -9.54
N VAL A 73 6.45 -1.04 -9.37
CA VAL A 73 5.07 -1.54 -9.42
C VAL A 73 4.68 -1.80 -10.87
N ILE A 74 4.29 -3.03 -11.20
CA ILE A 74 3.94 -3.43 -12.57
C ILE A 74 2.44 -3.64 -12.80
N ASP A 75 1.71 -4.06 -11.77
CA ASP A 75 0.27 -4.28 -11.83
C ASP A 75 -0.32 -4.08 -10.44
N THR A 76 -1.51 -3.47 -10.38
CA THR A 76 -2.24 -3.25 -9.14
C THR A 76 -3.72 -3.46 -9.35
N LYS A 77 -4.35 -4.21 -8.45
CA LYS A 77 -5.77 -4.55 -8.56
C LYS A 77 -6.44 -4.44 -7.19
N PHE A 78 -7.59 -3.79 -7.15
CA PHE A 78 -8.50 -3.95 -6.02
C PHE A 78 -9.02 -5.38 -6.03
N ARG A 79 -8.74 -6.11 -4.95
CA ARG A 79 -9.20 -7.47 -4.73
C ARG A 79 -9.59 -7.58 -3.26
N HIS A 80 -10.88 -7.81 -3.00
CA HIS A 80 -11.35 -7.99 -1.63
C HIS A 80 -10.45 -8.99 -0.87
N PRO A 81 -9.95 -8.65 0.33
CA PRO A 81 -10.33 -7.50 1.17
C PRO A 81 -9.54 -6.19 0.98
N GLY A 82 -8.71 -6.04 -0.06
CA GLY A 82 -7.93 -4.81 -0.26
C GLY A 82 -7.31 -4.65 -1.65
N ILE A 83 -6.01 -4.44 -1.71
CA ILE A 83 -5.25 -4.26 -2.96
C ILE A 83 -4.16 -5.33 -3.03
N VAL A 84 -4.00 -5.91 -4.21
CA VAL A 84 -2.84 -6.74 -4.54
C VAL A 84 -2.02 -6.00 -5.58
N ALA A 85 -0.70 -5.98 -5.38
CA ALA A 85 0.25 -5.40 -6.30
C ALA A 85 1.33 -6.42 -6.67
N LYS A 86 1.71 -6.40 -7.94
CA LYS A 86 2.89 -7.09 -8.45
C LYS A 86 4.03 -6.09 -8.55
N VAL A 87 5.22 -6.49 -8.11
CA VAL A 87 6.41 -5.64 -8.11
C VAL A 87 7.62 -6.37 -8.67
N ILE A 88 8.49 -5.62 -9.35
CA ILE A 88 9.85 -6.05 -9.64
C ILE A 88 10.76 -5.48 -8.56
N VAL A 89 11.51 -6.36 -7.89
CA VAL A 89 12.44 -6.06 -6.80
C VAL A 89 13.84 -5.92 -7.39
N ASN A 90 14.46 -4.77 -7.17
CA ASN A 90 15.81 -4.43 -7.64
C ASN A 90 16.03 -4.62 -9.16
N GLY A 91 14.97 -4.67 -9.96
CA GLY A 91 15.05 -4.90 -11.40
C GLY A 91 15.20 -6.37 -11.81
N GLU A 92 15.20 -7.31 -10.87
CA GLU A 92 15.57 -8.70 -11.12
C GLU A 92 14.44 -9.69 -10.81
N ARG A 93 13.73 -9.51 -9.68
CA ARG A 93 12.82 -10.54 -9.15
C ARG A 93 11.38 -10.07 -9.14
N LEU A 94 10.46 -10.92 -9.60
CA LEU A 94 9.02 -10.67 -9.48
C LEU A 94 8.53 -11.09 -8.09
N SER A 95 7.73 -10.25 -7.46
CA SER A 95 7.08 -10.58 -6.20
C SER A 95 5.70 -9.92 -6.07
N ASP A 96 4.92 -10.41 -5.12
CA ASP A 96 3.60 -9.89 -4.79
C ASP A 96 3.62 -9.18 -3.43
N MET A 97 2.80 -8.15 -3.30
CA MET A 97 2.50 -7.52 -2.02
C MET A 97 1.01 -7.20 -1.91
N ALA A 98 0.50 -7.16 -0.69
CA ALA A 98 -0.90 -6.93 -0.43
C ALA A 98 -1.11 -5.86 0.63
N PHE A 99 -2.17 -5.07 0.44
CA PHE A 99 -2.59 -4.03 1.35
C PHE A 99 -4.03 -4.25 1.76
N THR A 100 -4.34 -3.99 3.02
CA THR A 100 -5.70 -4.01 3.56
C THR A 100 -6.05 -2.67 4.17
N ARG A 101 -7.34 -2.35 4.25
CA ARG A 101 -7.80 -1.14 4.94
C ARG A 101 -7.51 -1.26 6.43
N ASP A 102 -6.99 -0.17 7.00
CA ASP A 102 -6.73 -0.06 8.43
C ASP A 102 -6.97 1.39 8.87
N GLU A 103 -7.77 1.58 9.92
CA GLU A 103 -8.15 2.91 10.43
C GLU A 103 -7.04 3.58 11.24
N ASN A 104 -6.11 2.81 11.80
CA ASN A 104 -4.95 3.32 12.54
C ASN A 104 -3.82 3.75 11.60
N SER A 105 -3.86 3.32 10.34
CA SER A 105 -2.91 3.75 9.33
C SER A 105 -3.17 5.19 8.88
N SER A 106 -2.12 6.02 8.89
CA SER A 106 -2.17 7.39 8.38
C SER A 106 -2.53 7.52 6.89
N THR A 107 -2.42 6.42 6.12
CA THR A 107 -2.83 6.38 4.71
C THR A 107 -4.19 5.71 4.51
N GLY A 108 -4.77 5.14 5.57
CA GLY A 108 -5.95 4.27 5.53
C GLY A 108 -5.67 2.86 5.01
N TRP A 109 -4.39 2.48 4.86
CA TRP A 109 -3.94 1.17 4.36
C TRP A 109 -2.74 0.64 5.14
N ILE A 110 -2.69 -0.66 5.34
CA ILE A 110 -1.55 -1.36 5.96
C ILE A 110 -0.98 -2.39 4.97
N LEU A 111 0.34 -2.52 4.93
CA LEU A 111 1.02 -3.60 4.20
C LEU A 111 0.82 -4.90 4.99
N SER A 112 -0.03 -5.79 4.48
CA SER A 112 -0.41 -7.05 5.16
C SER A 112 0.35 -8.26 4.64
N ARG A 113 0.93 -8.16 3.45
CA ARG A 113 1.87 -9.14 2.89
C ARG A 113 2.95 -8.43 2.10
N ALA A 114 4.20 -8.78 2.36
CA ALA A 114 5.37 -8.19 1.73
C ALA A 114 6.25 -9.28 1.13
N GLY A 115 5.78 -9.99 0.10
CA GLY A 115 6.53 -11.09 -0.51
C GLY A 115 7.92 -10.66 -1.01
N PHE A 116 8.08 -9.39 -1.38
CA PHE A 116 9.37 -8.87 -1.82
C PHE A 116 10.44 -8.86 -0.71
N LEU A 117 10.05 -8.94 0.58
CA LEU A 117 11.01 -9.01 1.67
C LEU A 117 11.75 -10.34 1.66
N GLU A 118 11.09 -11.44 1.32
CA GLU A 118 11.76 -12.73 1.13
C GLU A 118 12.84 -12.59 0.05
N CYS A 119 12.56 -11.88 -1.05
CA CYS A 119 13.53 -11.62 -2.11
C CYS A 119 14.73 -10.73 -1.68
N LEU A 120 14.57 -9.92 -0.63
CA LEU A 120 15.60 -8.99 -0.13
C LEU A 120 16.41 -9.57 1.02
N LEU A 121 15.77 -10.37 1.88
CA LEU A 121 16.35 -10.93 3.10
C LEU A 121 16.95 -12.31 2.84
N ASP A 122 16.28 -13.09 2.00
CA ASP A 122 16.61 -14.47 1.72
C ASP A 122 17.29 -14.54 0.34
N ASN A 123 18.57 -14.17 0.28
CA ASN A 123 19.40 -14.27 -0.93
C ASN A 123 19.59 -15.72 -1.44
N ALA A 124 19.03 -16.71 -0.76
CA ALA A 124 19.33 -18.14 -0.95
C ALA A 124 18.11 -19.05 -1.17
N SER A 125 16.87 -18.54 -1.18
CA SER A 125 15.70 -19.42 -1.31
C SER A 125 14.94 -19.22 -2.63
N GLU A 126 14.93 -20.28 -3.44
CA GLU A 126 14.11 -20.46 -4.65
C GLU A 126 12.59 -20.46 -4.35
N SER A 127 12.11 -20.00 -3.19
CA SER A 127 10.79 -20.41 -2.70
C SER A 127 9.61 -19.52 -3.10
N PHE A 128 9.81 -18.26 -3.48
CA PHE A 128 8.77 -17.42 -4.11
C PHE A 128 9.30 -16.45 -5.18
N CYS A 129 10.62 -16.46 -5.43
CA CYS A 129 11.26 -15.75 -6.52
C CYS A 129 11.00 -16.53 -7.81
N ILE A 130 9.99 -16.14 -8.59
CA ILE A 130 9.85 -16.69 -9.93
C ILE A 130 10.97 -16.04 -10.78
N GLU A 131 12.04 -16.79 -11.01
CA GLU A 131 12.93 -16.56 -12.15
C GLU A 131 12.16 -16.95 -13.41
N ASP A 132 12.24 -16.12 -14.46
CA ASP A 132 11.61 -16.39 -15.77
C ASP A 132 12.08 -17.73 -16.39
#